data_AF-A0A7W0NE05-F1
#
_entry.id   AF-A0A7W0NE05-F1
#
_cell.length_a   1.000
_cell.length_b   1.000
_cell.length_c   1.000
_cell.angle_alpha   90.00
_cell.angle_beta   90.00
_cell.angle_gamma   90.00
#
_symmetry.space_group_name_H-M   'P 1'
#
loop_
_entity.id
_entity.type
_entity.pdbx_description
1 polymer ?
#
loop_
_entity_poly.entity_id
_entity_poly.type
_entity_poly.pdbx_seq_one_letter_code
_entity_poly.pdbx_strand_id
1 'polypeptide(L)'
;AAYLELHIEQGPNLEALGARVGVVEGIVGVTWCDVTIDGQAAHAGGSPMHLRHDALVAAAELVSGVDRIARAAGAPTVGTVGRLFVEPNVINTIPGRIVMSADFRHSSGDTLDRLVTEFE
;
A
#
# COMPACT_ATOMS: atom_id res chain seq x y z
N ALA A 1 13.13 -35.75 -11.39
CA ALA A 1 14.05 -34.62 -11.14
C ALA A 1 13.29 -33.57 -10.33
N ALA A 2 13.98 -32.78 -9.50
CA ALA A 2 13.41 -31.68 -8.71
C ALA A 2 14.25 -30.41 -8.88
N TYR A 3 13.68 -29.25 -8.57
CA TYR A 3 14.34 -27.94 -8.57
C TYR A 3 14.59 -27.47 -7.14
N LEU A 4 15.73 -26.82 -6.90
CA LEU A 4 16.12 -26.24 -5.62
C LEU A 4 16.69 -24.83 -5.85
N GLU A 5 16.25 -23.88 -5.03
CA GLU A 5 16.75 -22.51 -5.01
C GLU A 5 17.22 -22.16 -3.60
N LEU A 6 18.45 -21.65 -3.49
CA LEU A 6 19.00 -21.10 -2.25
C LEU A 6 18.94 -19.58 -2.34
N HIS A 7 18.34 -18.93 -1.35
CA HIS A 7 18.20 -17.48 -1.31
C HIS A 7 18.34 -16.96 0.13
N ILE A 8 18.71 -15.69 0.28
CA ILE A 8 18.63 -15.00 1.58
C ILE A 8 17.15 -14.76 1.95
N GLU A 9 16.82 -14.64 3.24
CA GLU A 9 15.43 -14.49 3.70
C GLU A 9 14.75 -13.21 3.22
N GLN A 10 15.52 -12.12 3.03
CA GLN A 10 15.01 -10.77 2.75
C GLN A 10 14.02 -10.24 3.81
N GLY A 11 14.13 -10.79 5.03
CA GLY A 11 13.36 -10.42 6.20
C GLY A 11 14.14 -10.72 7.48
N PRO A 12 13.62 -10.34 8.65
CA PRO A 12 14.34 -10.45 9.91
C PRO A 12 14.02 -11.73 10.71
N ASN A 13 13.21 -12.68 10.21
CA ASN A 13 12.68 -13.74 11.07
C ASN A 13 13.74 -14.78 11.46
N LEU A 14 14.61 -15.22 10.54
CA LEU A 14 15.68 -16.17 10.86
C LEU A 14 16.65 -15.57 11.87
N GLU A 15 17.01 -14.28 11.71
CA GLU A 15 17.84 -13.57 12.68
C GLU A 15 17.13 -13.46 14.04
N ALA A 16 15.87 -13.03 14.07
CA ALA A 16 15.08 -12.90 15.29
C ALA A 16 14.89 -14.24 16.02
N LEU A 17 14.81 -15.35 15.29
CA LEU A 17 14.70 -16.71 15.83
C LEU A 17 16.06 -17.34 16.17
N GLY A 18 17.18 -16.70 15.84
CA GLY A 18 18.52 -17.30 15.96
C GLY A 18 18.72 -18.54 15.07
N ALA A 19 17.93 -18.65 14.01
CA ALA A 19 17.92 -19.79 13.10
C ALA A 19 18.95 -19.60 11.97
N ARG A 20 19.60 -20.70 11.57
CA ARG A 20 20.62 -20.69 10.51
C ARG A 20 20.04 -20.97 9.11
N VAL A 21 18.93 -21.69 9.05
CA VAL A 21 18.29 -22.14 7.81
C VAL A 21 16.78 -22.13 8.02
N GLY A 22 16.04 -21.64 7.02
CA GLY A 22 14.59 -21.77 6.94
C GLY A 22 14.21 -22.71 5.79
N VAL A 23 13.20 -23.55 6.01
CA VAL A 23 12.57 -24.34 4.95
C VAL A 23 11.34 -23.57 4.49
N VAL A 24 11.36 -23.08 3.25
CA VAL A 24 10.27 -22.28 2.68
C VAL A 24 9.12 -23.22 2.30
N GLU A 25 7.95 -23.01 2.91
CA GLU A 25 6.74 -23.79 2.63
C GLU A 25 5.97 -23.28 1.41
N GLY A 26 6.18 -22.02 1.03
CA GLY A 26 5.54 -21.41 -0.14
C GLY A 26 5.97 -19.96 -0.35
N ILE A 27 5.56 -19.40 -1.50
CA ILE A 27 5.74 -17.98 -1.85
C ILE A 27 4.38 -17.30 -1.67
N VAL A 28 4.37 -16.13 -1.02
CA VAL A 28 3.13 -15.36 -0.81
C VAL A 28 2.54 -14.85 -2.12
N GLY A 29 1.21 -14.74 -2.17
CA GLY A 29 0.52 -14.01 -3.23
C GLY A 29 0.74 -12.50 -3.08
N VAL A 30 0.64 -11.79 -4.20
CA VAL A 30 0.84 -10.34 -4.29
C VAL A 30 -0.24 -9.75 -5.19
N THR A 31 -0.90 -8.70 -4.72
CA THR A 31 -1.78 -7.86 -5.55
C THR A 31 -1.33 -6.41 -5.47
N TRP A 32 -1.21 -5.78 -6.63
CA TRP A 32 -0.93 -4.36 -6.77
C TRP A 32 -2.14 -3.63 -7.35
N CYS A 33 -2.56 -2.57 -6.68
CA CYS A 33 -3.59 -1.65 -7.15
C CYS A 33 -2.93 -0.31 -7.52
N ASP A 34 -3.18 0.18 -8.72
CA ASP A 34 -2.85 1.55 -9.11
C ASP A 34 -4.08 2.43 -8.94
N VAL A 35 -3.98 3.44 -8.07
CA VAL A 35 -5.09 4.31 -7.69
C VAL A 35 -4.81 5.72 -8.21
N THR A 36 -5.77 6.26 -8.96
CA THR A 36 -5.77 7.66 -9.38
C THR A 36 -6.93 8.37 -8.69
N ILE A 37 -6.63 9.48 -8.02
CA ILE A 37 -7.61 10.34 -7.38
C ILE A 37 -7.57 11.68 -8.08
N ASP A 38 -8.69 12.07 -8.69
CA ASP A 38 -8.89 13.38 -9.29
C ASP A 38 -9.62 14.30 -8.30
N GLY A 39 -9.02 15.45 -8.05
CA GLY A 39 -9.58 16.55 -7.29
C GLY A 39 -9.60 17.82 -8.15
N GLN A 40 -9.34 18.96 -7.52
CA GLN A 40 -9.32 20.24 -8.20
C GLN A 40 -8.16 21.12 -7.71
N ALA A 41 -7.22 21.40 -8.61
CA ALA A 41 -6.13 22.33 -8.31
C ALA A 41 -6.65 23.76 -8.19
N ALA A 42 -6.29 24.44 -7.10
CA ALA A 42 -6.64 25.83 -6.86
C ALA A 42 -5.65 26.51 -5.89
N HIS A 43 -5.66 27.85 -5.82
CA HIS A 43 -4.74 28.58 -4.95
C HIS A 43 -5.02 28.27 -3.47
N ALA A 44 -3.99 27.80 -2.75
CA ALA A 44 -4.14 27.32 -1.36
C ALA A 44 -4.54 28.42 -0.37
N GLY A 45 -4.18 29.68 -0.62
CA GLY A 45 -4.60 30.80 0.23
C GLY A 45 -5.94 31.45 -0.18
N GLY A 46 -6.38 31.23 -1.42
CA GLY A 46 -7.54 31.93 -2.00
C GLY A 46 -8.81 31.10 -2.00
N SER A 47 -8.68 29.77 -1.94
CA SER A 47 -9.81 28.85 -2.02
C SER A 47 -10.33 28.53 -0.61
N PRO A 48 -11.59 28.89 -0.26
CA PRO A 48 -12.14 28.60 1.06
C PRO A 48 -12.32 27.08 1.26
N MET A 49 -12.18 26.59 2.49
CA MET A 49 -12.14 25.15 2.79
C MET A 49 -13.37 24.37 2.31
N HIS A 50 -14.57 24.96 2.41
CA HIS A 50 -15.83 24.29 2.05
C HIS A 50 -16.03 24.10 0.53
N LEU A 51 -15.18 24.69 -0.31
CA LEU A 51 -15.22 24.54 -1.78
C LEU A 51 -14.07 23.68 -2.31
N ARG A 52 -13.25 23.07 -1.45
CA ARG A 52 -12.08 22.32 -1.89
C ARG A 52 -12.44 20.88 -2.25
N HIS A 53 -11.81 20.40 -3.32
CA HIS A 53 -11.71 18.99 -3.69
C HIS A 53 -10.23 18.60 -3.69
N ASP A 54 -9.66 18.39 -2.50
CA ASP A 54 -8.22 18.14 -2.32
C ASP A 54 -7.91 16.65 -2.49
N ALA A 55 -7.21 16.30 -3.59
CA ALA A 55 -6.89 14.91 -3.90
C ALA A 55 -5.91 14.28 -2.90
N LEU A 56 -5.01 15.08 -2.29
CA LEU A 56 -4.03 14.56 -1.35
C LEU A 56 -4.65 14.23 0.00
N VAL A 57 -5.65 15.01 0.44
CA VAL A 57 -6.40 14.70 1.66
C VAL A 57 -7.14 13.38 1.51
N ALA A 58 -7.81 13.16 0.37
CA ALA A 58 -8.45 11.87 0.07
C ALA A 58 -7.44 10.72 0.02
N ALA A 59 -6.27 10.94 -0.61
CA ALA A 59 -5.20 9.93 -0.64
C ALA A 59 -4.68 9.57 0.76
N ALA A 60 -4.57 10.54 1.68
CA ALA A 60 -4.10 10.29 3.03
C ALA A 60 -5.02 9.34 3.82
N GLU A 61 -6.34 9.39 3.57
CA GLU A 61 -7.30 8.44 4.12
C GLU A 61 -7.07 7.04 3.56
N LEU A 62 -6.85 6.91 2.24
CA LEU A 62 -6.54 5.62 1.62
C LEU A 62 -5.21 5.04 2.09
N VAL A 63 -4.17 5.87 2.25
CA VAL A 63 -2.86 5.45 2.81
C VAL A 63 -3.05 4.83 4.19
N SER A 64 -3.81 5.50 5.06
CA SER A 64 -4.13 4.99 6.40
C SER A 64 -5.03 3.75 6.33
N GLY A 65 -5.92 3.70 5.34
CA GLY A 65 -6.79 2.57 5.05
C GLY A 65 -6.01 1.30 4.74
N VAL A 66 -4.99 1.37 3.89
CA VAL A 66 -4.13 0.22 3.54
C VAL A 66 -3.48 -0.39 4.79
N ASP A 67 -2.87 0.43 5.65
CA ASP A 67 -2.26 -0.05 6.91
C ASP A 67 -3.33 -0.66 7.85
N ARG A 68 -4.47 0.03 8.01
CA ARG A 68 -5.58 -0.45 8.85
C ARG A 68 -6.11 -1.81 8.40
N ILE A 69 -6.37 -1.98 7.11
CA ILE A 69 -6.90 -3.22 6.52
C ILE A 69 -5.91 -4.38 6.76
N ALA A 70 -4.64 -4.16 6.44
CA ALA A 70 -3.61 -5.19 6.64
C ALA A 70 -3.44 -5.58 8.11
N ARG A 71 -3.45 -4.62 9.04
CA ARG A 71 -3.38 -4.90 10.48
C ARG A 71 -4.61 -5.65 10.98
N ALA A 72 -5.80 -5.29 10.50
CA ALA A 72 -7.05 -5.94 10.90
C ALA A 72 -7.10 -7.41 10.44
N ALA A 73 -6.53 -7.73 9.28
CA ALA A 73 -6.41 -9.11 8.80
C ALA A 73 -5.39 -9.96 9.58
N GLY A 74 -4.43 -9.32 10.24
CA GLY A 74 -3.44 -9.98 11.09
C GLY A 74 -2.35 -10.74 10.32
N ALA A 75 -1.40 -11.31 11.06
CA ALA A 75 -0.28 -12.03 10.47
C ALA A 75 -0.76 -13.28 9.69
N PRO A 76 -0.14 -13.62 8.54
CA PRO A 76 1.06 -13.00 7.94
C PRO A 76 0.79 -11.87 6.94
N THR A 77 -0.38 -11.21 6.99
CA THR A 77 -0.74 -10.14 6.03
C THR A 77 0.21 -8.95 6.13
N VAL A 78 0.58 -8.41 4.97
CA VAL A 78 1.23 -7.09 4.86
C VAL A 78 0.51 -6.24 3.82
N GLY A 79 0.47 -4.93 4.07
CA GLY A 79 -0.09 -3.92 3.17
C GLY A 79 0.82 -2.70 3.14
N THR A 80 1.04 -2.10 1.97
CA THR A 80 1.96 -0.95 1.82
C THR A 80 1.56 -0.03 0.69
N VAL A 81 1.61 1.28 0.93
CA VAL A 81 1.67 2.29 -0.12
C VAL A 81 3.13 2.62 -0.39
N GLY A 82 3.69 2.05 -1.46
CA GLY A 82 5.10 2.22 -1.80
C GLY A 82 5.38 3.42 -2.73
N ARG A 83 4.34 3.95 -3.38
CA ARG A 83 4.46 5.01 -4.39
C ARG A 83 3.32 6.00 -4.25
N LEU A 84 3.65 7.29 -4.29
CA LEU A 84 2.69 8.39 -4.25
C LEU A 84 3.25 9.58 -5.04
N PHE A 85 2.53 9.97 -6.09
CA PHE A 85 2.81 11.16 -6.89
C PHE A 85 1.74 12.20 -6.63
N VAL A 86 2.18 13.44 -6.38
CA VAL A 86 1.31 14.58 -6.12
C VAL A 86 1.39 15.52 -7.31
N GLU A 87 0.27 15.98 -7.83
CA GLU A 87 0.22 17.00 -8.88
C GLU A 87 -0.60 18.22 -8.42
N PRO A 88 -0.07 19.46 -8.56
CA PRO A 88 1.18 19.83 -9.22
C PRO A 88 2.44 19.78 -8.33
N ASN A 89 2.33 19.35 -7.06
CA ASN A 89 3.41 19.35 -6.07
C ASN A 89 4.04 20.73 -5.79
N VAL A 90 3.19 21.74 -5.58
CA VAL A 90 3.61 23.11 -5.26
C VAL A 90 2.97 23.53 -3.94
N ILE A 91 3.76 24.08 -3.01
CA ILE A 91 3.34 24.37 -1.63
C ILE A 91 2.08 25.26 -1.50
N ASN A 92 1.83 26.13 -2.48
CA ASN A 92 0.71 27.09 -2.46
C ASN A 92 -0.44 26.70 -3.41
N THR A 93 -0.48 25.46 -3.91
CA THR A 93 -1.55 24.95 -4.76
C THR A 93 -2.15 23.69 -4.14
N ILE A 94 -3.48 23.65 -4.01
CA ILE A 94 -4.20 22.45 -3.59
C ILE A 94 -3.93 21.33 -4.61
N PRO A 95 -3.54 20.11 -4.19
CA PRO A 95 -3.33 18.99 -5.09
C PRO A 95 -4.60 18.64 -5.88
N GLY A 96 -4.48 18.68 -7.20
CA GLY A 96 -5.57 18.37 -8.13
C GLY A 96 -5.60 16.91 -8.57
N ARG A 97 -4.49 16.18 -8.42
CA ARG A 97 -4.42 14.76 -8.75
C ARG A 97 -3.39 14.05 -7.88
N ILE A 98 -3.72 12.83 -7.47
CA ILE A 98 -2.79 11.87 -6.88
C ILE A 98 -2.77 10.60 -7.71
N VAL A 99 -1.58 10.04 -7.91
CA VAL A 99 -1.39 8.66 -8.37
C VAL A 99 -0.61 7.91 -7.31
N MET A 100 -1.20 6.86 -6.74
CA MET A 100 -0.58 6.06 -5.69
C MET A 100 -0.73 4.56 -5.95
N SER A 101 0.10 3.76 -5.26
CA SER A 101 -0.01 2.30 -5.29
C SER A 101 -0.56 1.75 -3.97
N ALA A 102 -1.27 0.63 -4.00
CA ALA A 102 -1.47 -0.23 -2.83
C ALA A 102 -0.92 -1.63 -3.14
N ASP A 103 -0.06 -2.16 -2.26
CA ASP A 103 0.52 -3.51 -2.34
C ASP A 103 0.00 -4.32 -1.15
N PHE A 104 -0.78 -5.37 -1.42
CA PHE A 104 -1.20 -6.34 -0.41
C PHE A 104 -0.57 -7.70 -0.69
N ARG A 105 -0.14 -8.39 0.38
CA ARG A 105 0.45 -9.73 0.28
C ARG A 105 -0.06 -10.64 1.36
N HIS A 106 -0.33 -11.89 0.99
CA HIS A 106 -0.75 -12.95 1.89
C HIS A 106 -0.53 -14.33 1.25
N SER A 107 -0.34 -15.38 2.06
CA SER A 107 -0.14 -16.76 1.55
C SER A 107 -1.43 -17.43 1.06
N SER A 108 -2.58 -17.03 1.59
CA SER A 108 -3.92 -17.45 1.13
C SER A 108 -4.49 -16.44 0.13
N GLY A 109 -4.88 -16.93 -1.05
CA GLY A 109 -5.57 -16.16 -2.10
C GLY A 109 -6.92 -15.60 -1.64
N ASP A 110 -7.74 -16.40 -0.97
CA ASP A 110 -9.05 -15.93 -0.45
C ASP A 110 -8.92 -14.77 0.56
N THR A 111 -7.84 -14.72 1.34
CA THR A 111 -7.56 -13.56 2.18
C THR A 111 -7.13 -12.37 1.33
N LEU A 112 -6.27 -12.58 0.33
CA LEU A 112 -5.81 -11.51 -0.55
C LEU A 112 -6.99 -10.86 -1.31
N ASP A 113 -7.91 -11.65 -1.83
CA ASP A 113 -9.12 -11.17 -2.51
C ASP A 113 -10.00 -10.35 -1.56
N ARG A 114 -10.11 -10.76 -0.29
CA ARG A 114 -10.85 -10.00 0.73
C ARG A 114 -10.20 -8.66 1.06
N LEU A 115 -8.87 -8.59 1.13
CA LEU A 115 -8.14 -7.35 1.38
C LEU A 115 -8.38 -6.33 0.26
N VAL A 116 -8.34 -6.81 -0.99
CA VAL A 116 -8.60 -5.98 -2.18
C VAL A 116 -10.06 -5.52 -2.17
N THR A 117 -11.01 -6.42 -1.90
CA THR A 117 -12.44 -6.07 -1.82
C THR A 117 -12.75 -5.06 -0.72
N GLU A 118 -12.04 -5.09 0.42
CA GLU A 118 -12.22 -4.09 1.49
C GLU A 118 -11.58 -2.74 1.13
N PHE A 119 -10.57 -2.74 0.27
CA PHE A 119 -9.88 -1.52 -0.16
C PHE A 119 -10.62 -0.75 -1.24
N GLU A 120 -11.31 -1.45 -2.16
CA GLU A 120 -12.15 -0.88 -3.22
C GLU A 120 -13.46 -0.27 -2.69
#